data_AF-A0A1E5T4C0-F1
#
_entry.id   AF-A0A1E5T4C0-F1
#
_cell.length_a   1.000
_cell.length_b   1.000
_cell.length_c   1.000
_cell.angle_alpha   90.00
_cell.angle_beta   90.00
_cell.angle_gamma   90.00
#
_symmetry.space_group_name_H-M   'P 1'
#
loop_
_entity.id
_entity.type
_entity.pdbx_description
1 polymer ?
#
loop_
_entity_poly.entity_id
_entity_poly.type
_entity_poly.pdbx_seq_one_letter_code
_entity_poly.pdbx_strand_id
1 'polypeptide(L)'
;MFRKIIVLLMLTIPFMAKGQDPNDCSNALTVCGNTNLSFNSAGPGNDDFAPLDNPQPGCGVQENQSLWLRVPIATNGTLGFNITPNNNDDFDFAVFGPNVDCGALGDAIRCSFASTANGFETGLNSTATDNSEDGGGDGFVAELQVQAGDVYTILIDNFSNSNRGFDLVWTGTAQIVDAPPLNTIPDQEICDINNDGSEDFDLSTLDLLVSGGTPGVIVSYHLNDADATLGNNPLPAIYTASDGDEIFARATSTSDGCASIGSFLLNFSPRPEGLEIIGPASVCPDVNNIVYNVPNGAGNTYSWSISGGTIVSGGNTDQVEVNWGSANPNAFLEAIPTNSANCDGDPIRLDVTINTRLEPATPSGPLLVCISDNTIGTYSVPNSNGSTYEWFVTNGSFVGTNNTNEVTVQWDGDASGMVWFREFNPSIANCEGTSPMLTVNFFPQVFVNVDQADVSCAGENSGSITLNISGGLGPFTVLWDDGNTDENRVGLIAGDYTYTVTDANMCQVSETITINEPLPLSIDDIMATNLLCFQDNSGLAQATVSGGYKPVSI
;
A
#
# COMPACT_ATOMS: atom_id res chain seq x y z
N MET A 1 -28.60 -9.16 -15.31
CA MET A 1 -29.87 -9.45 -14.61
C MET A 1 -30.84 -8.38 -15.06
N PHE A 2 -31.93 -8.71 -15.75
CA PHE A 2 -32.93 -7.70 -16.14
C PHE A 2 -33.61 -7.20 -14.86
N ARG A 3 -33.18 -6.05 -14.32
CA ARG A 3 -33.84 -5.41 -13.19
C ARG A 3 -35.11 -4.74 -13.68
N LYS A 4 -36.18 -4.87 -12.89
CA LYS A 4 -37.53 -4.51 -13.28
C LYS A 4 -37.59 -3.00 -13.53
N ILE A 5 -37.74 -2.59 -14.78
CA ILE A 5 -38.46 -1.35 -15.05
C ILE A 5 -39.91 -1.71 -14.76
N ILE A 6 -40.37 -1.37 -13.56
CA ILE A 6 -41.79 -1.42 -13.24
C ILE A 6 -42.39 -0.16 -13.87
N VAL A 7 -42.48 -0.15 -15.21
CA VAL A 7 -43.67 0.44 -15.81
C VAL A 7 -44.79 -0.41 -15.25
N LEU A 8 -45.88 0.20 -14.77
CA LEU A 8 -47.05 -0.46 -14.19
C LEU A 8 -47.68 -1.48 -15.19
N LEU A 9 -46.98 -2.58 -15.41
CA LEU A 9 -47.22 -3.65 -16.37
C LEU A 9 -47.01 -4.92 -15.55
N MET A 10 -48.13 -5.40 -15.01
CA MET A 10 -48.24 -6.57 -14.14
C MET A 10 -47.65 -6.37 -12.73
N LEU A 11 -48.31 -5.57 -11.90
CA LEU A 11 -48.21 -5.75 -10.45
C LEU A 11 -49.55 -6.17 -9.89
N THR A 12 -49.52 -7.29 -9.19
CA THR A 12 -50.47 -7.65 -8.14
C THR A 12 -50.40 -6.58 -7.05
N ILE A 13 -51.38 -5.68 -7.01
CA ILE A 13 -51.42 -4.60 -6.01
C ILE A 13 -52.13 -5.14 -4.76
N PRO A 14 -51.48 -5.20 -3.59
CA PRO A 14 -52.19 -5.43 -2.33
C PRO A 14 -53.06 -4.20 -1.99
N PHE A 15 -54.36 -4.40 -1.75
CA PHE A 15 -55.36 -3.34 -1.54
C PHE A 15 -55.03 -2.32 -0.43
N MET A 16 -54.19 -2.69 0.54
CA MET A 16 -53.82 -1.79 1.65
C MET A 16 -52.65 -0.87 1.32
N ALA A 17 -52.69 -0.30 0.12
CA ALA A 17 -51.70 0.65 -0.35
C ALA A 17 -51.92 2.06 0.25
N LYS A 18 -53.02 2.31 0.94
CA LYS A 18 -53.14 3.48 1.81
C LYS A 18 -54.17 3.15 2.87
N GLY A 19 -54.09 3.81 4.02
CA GLY A 19 -55.32 4.20 4.70
C GLY A 19 -56.06 5.16 3.78
N GLN A 20 -56.60 4.66 2.67
CA GLN A 20 -57.59 5.37 1.89
C GLN A 20 -58.69 5.58 2.90
N ASP A 21 -58.89 6.83 3.29
CA ASP A 21 -60.07 7.15 4.06
C ASP A 21 -61.20 6.76 3.13
N PRO A 22 -62.05 5.81 3.53
CA PRO A 22 -63.10 5.34 2.66
C PRO A 22 -64.03 6.53 2.29
N ASN A 23 -64.01 7.65 3.04
CA ASN A 23 -64.77 8.87 2.80
C ASN A 23 -64.06 9.94 1.94
N ASP A 24 -62.80 9.74 1.56
CA ASP A 24 -62.01 10.78 0.87
C ASP A 24 -61.11 10.20 -0.23
N CYS A 25 -61.42 10.56 -1.48
CA CYS A 25 -60.63 10.16 -2.65
C CYS A 25 -59.29 10.90 -2.79
N SER A 26 -58.90 11.78 -1.86
CA SER A 26 -57.60 12.49 -1.86
C SER A 26 -56.40 11.54 -1.90
N ASN A 27 -56.66 10.28 -1.53
CA ASN A 27 -55.70 9.19 -1.45
C ASN A 27 -55.84 8.16 -2.60
N ALA A 28 -56.60 8.48 -3.65
CA ALA A 28 -56.82 7.62 -4.81
C ALA A 28 -55.52 7.24 -5.53
N LEU A 29 -55.41 5.97 -5.92
CA LEU A 29 -54.29 5.44 -6.70
C LEU A 29 -54.41 5.93 -8.14
N THR A 30 -53.40 6.62 -8.66
CA THR A 30 -53.41 7.07 -10.05
C THR A 30 -53.09 5.91 -11.00
N VAL A 31 -53.98 5.66 -11.97
CA VAL A 31 -53.82 4.67 -13.02
C VAL A 31 -53.10 5.31 -14.20
N CYS A 32 -52.06 4.64 -14.70
CA CYS A 32 -51.24 5.14 -15.79
C CYS A 32 -51.13 4.12 -16.91
N GLY A 33 -51.52 4.52 -18.11
CA GLY A 33 -51.65 3.66 -19.28
C GLY A 33 -52.87 2.73 -19.23
N ASN A 34 -53.15 2.09 -20.36
CA ASN A 34 -54.28 1.18 -20.55
C ASN A 34 -53.96 -0.28 -20.18
N THR A 35 -53.06 -0.50 -19.23
CA THR A 35 -52.64 -1.85 -18.83
C THR A 35 -53.65 -2.47 -17.89
N ASN A 36 -53.98 -3.74 -18.11
CA ASN A 36 -54.88 -4.47 -17.20
C ASN A 36 -54.23 -4.56 -15.82
N LEU A 37 -55.04 -4.35 -14.79
CA LEU A 37 -54.62 -4.41 -13.39
C LEU A 37 -55.21 -5.64 -12.74
N SER A 38 -54.46 -6.27 -11.85
CA SER A 38 -54.92 -7.42 -11.05
C SER A 38 -54.73 -7.11 -9.58
N PHE A 39 -55.81 -7.17 -8.82
CA PHE A 39 -55.83 -7.00 -7.37
C PHE A 39 -56.02 -8.38 -6.73
N ASN A 40 -55.12 -8.79 -5.83
CA ASN A 40 -55.13 -10.16 -5.27
C ASN A 40 -55.98 -10.32 -4.01
N SER A 41 -56.32 -9.22 -3.37
CA SER A 41 -57.17 -9.13 -2.19
C SER A 41 -57.89 -7.80 -2.23
N ALA A 42 -59.17 -7.77 -1.88
CA ALA A 42 -59.93 -6.58 -1.50
C ALA A 42 -60.55 -6.88 -0.14
N GLY A 43 -60.60 -5.93 0.79
CA GLY A 43 -61.15 -6.18 2.13
C GLY A 43 -62.68 -6.17 2.17
N PRO A 44 -63.35 -6.61 3.26
CA PRO A 44 -64.78 -6.38 3.46
C PRO A 44 -65.08 -4.86 3.44
N GLY A 45 -65.84 -4.41 2.44
CA GLY A 45 -66.38 -3.05 2.37
C GLY A 45 -67.84 -2.97 2.83
N ASN A 46 -68.64 -3.99 2.49
CA ASN A 46 -70.05 -4.15 2.89
C ASN A 46 -70.94 -2.94 2.52
N ASP A 47 -70.53 -2.13 1.54
CA ASP A 47 -71.36 -1.05 1.01
C ASP A 47 -72.24 -1.59 -0.11
N ASP A 48 -73.54 -1.36 0.00
CA ASP A 48 -74.54 -1.69 -1.02
C ASP A 48 -74.96 -0.38 -1.69
N PHE A 49 -74.62 -0.18 -2.96
CA PHE A 49 -74.96 1.01 -3.73
C PHE A 49 -76.43 0.97 -4.20
N ALA A 50 -77.37 0.81 -3.26
CA ALA A 50 -78.79 0.64 -3.59
C ALA A 50 -79.53 1.96 -3.92
N PRO A 51 -80.58 1.91 -4.76
CA PRO A 51 -81.43 3.06 -5.06
C PRO A 51 -82.27 3.51 -3.85
N LEU A 52 -82.50 4.83 -3.72
CA LEU A 52 -83.26 5.48 -2.64
C LEU A 52 -84.66 4.90 -2.35
N ASP A 53 -85.22 4.13 -3.26
CA ASP A 53 -86.61 3.65 -3.20
C ASP A 53 -86.77 2.38 -2.32
N ASN A 54 -85.66 1.82 -1.82
CA ASN A 54 -85.64 0.69 -0.89
C ASN A 54 -84.74 0.97 0.32
N PRO A 55 -85.27 1.44 1.46
CA PRO A 55 -84.47 1.68 2.66
C PRO A 55 -84.16 0.34 3.34
N GLN A 56 -83.16 -0.39 2.85
CA GLN A 56 -82.51 -1.42 3.66
C GLN A 56 -81.68 -0.73 4.77
N PRO A 57 -81.73 -1.22 6.02
CA PRO A 57 -80.92 -0.69 7.11
C PRO A 57 -79.50 -1.27 6.98
N GLY A 58 -78.71 -0.75 6.04
CA GLY A 58 -77.53 -1.46 5.56
C GLY A 58 -76.29 -0.66 5.17
N CYS A 59 -76.28 0.68 5.16
CA CYS A 59 -75.00 1.42 5.03
C CYS A 59 -74.11 1.04 6.22
N GLY A 60 -73.08 0.23 5.97
CA GLY A 60 -72.35 -0.52 6.98
C GLY A 60 -71.52 0.39 7.90
N VAL A 61 -71.28 -0.06 9.14
CA VAL A 61 -70.34 0.60 10.08
C VAL A 61 -68.93 -0.01 10.03
N GLN A 62 -68.64 -0.83 9.01
CA GLN A 62 -67.36 -1.53 8.83
C GLN A 62 -66.82 -1.31 7.41
N GLU A 63 -66.44 -0.07 7.13
CA GLU A 63 -65.99 0.32 5.80
C GLU A 63 -64.49 0.62 5.79
N ASN A 64 -63.65 -0.34 6.16
CA ASN A 64 -62.22 -0.02 6.32
C ASN A 64 -61.40 -0.17 5.04
N GLN A 65 -61.99 -0.62 3.90
CA GLN A 65 -61.20 -1.19 2.79
C GLN A 65 -61.75 -1.00 1.36
N SER A 66 -62.35 0.14 0.98
CA SER A 66 -62.70 0.45 -0.42
C SER A 66 -61.49 0.96 -1.23
N LEU A 67 -61.48 0.75 -2.56
CA LEU A 67 -60.42 1.22 -3.46
C LEU A 67 -60.85 2.44 -4.27
N TRP A 68 -60.09 3.51 -4.13
CA TRP A 68 -60.18 4.69 -4.97
C TRP A 68 -59.09 4.67 -6.04
N LEU A 69 -59.49 4.78 -7.31
CA LEU A 69 -58.64 4.96 -8.48
C LEU A 69 -58.81 6.37 -9.06
N ARG A 70 -57.74 6.92 -9.61
CA ARG A 70 -57.73 8.20 -10.33
C ARG A 70 -57.22 7.97 -11.74
N VAL A 71 -58.00 8.33 -12.75
CA VAL A 71 -57.81 7.95 -14.15
C VAL A 71 -57.69 9.20 -15.02
N PRO A 72 -56.46 9.69 -15.28
CA PRO A 72 -56.22 10.82 -16.18
C PRO A 72 -56.34 10.40 -17.65
N ILE A 73 -57.03 11.20 -18.47
CA ILE A 73 -57.34 10.88 -19.87
C ILE A 73 -56.39 11.58 -20.84
N ALA A 74 -55.75 10.82 -21.72
CA ALA A 74 -54.82 11.32 -22.73
C ALA A 74 -55.50 11.67 -24.05
N THR A 75 -56.53 10.92 -24.47
CA THR A 75 -57.23 11.13 -25.74
C THR A 75 -58.74 11.11 -25.58
N ASN A 76 -59.44 11.93 -26.37
CA ASN A 76 -60.90 11.91 -26.45
C ASN A 76 -61.38 10.54 -26.96
N GLY A 77 -62.48 10.04 -26.41
CA GLY A 77 -63.10 8.80 -26.86
C GLY A 77 -64.04 8.19 -25.83
N THR A 78 -64.23 6.88 -25.93
CA THR A 78 -64.94 6.09 -24.91
C THR A 78 -63.90 5.48 -23.96
N LEU A 79 -63.97 5.77 -22.67
CA LEU A 79 -63.29 5.00 -21.64
C LEU A 79 -64.22 3.88 -21.19
N GLY A 80 -63.78 2.64 -21.30
CA GLY A 80 -64.48 1.53 -20.67
C GLY A 80 -63.56 0.72 -19.78
N PHE A 81 -64.16 -0.02 -18.84
CA PHE A 81 -63.43 -0.98 -18.02
C PHE A 81 -64.35 -2.12 -17.60
N ASN A 82 -63.73 -3.27 -17.34
CA ASN A 82 -64.39 -4.46 -16.83
C ASN A 82 -63.73 -4.92 -15.53
N ILE A 83 -64.53 -5.08 -14.49
CA ILE A 83 -64.14 -5.68 -13.22
C ILE A 83 -64.56 -7.14 -13.26
N THR A 84 -63.59 -8.04 -13.23
CA THR A 84 -63.81 -9.49 -13.17
C THR A 84 -63.37 -10.00 -11.80
N PRO A 85 -64.31 -10.33 -10.90
CA PRO A 85 -63.97 -10.89 -9.60
C PRO A 85 -63.19 -12.20 -9.73
N ASN A 86 -62.17 -12.43 -8.88
CA ASN A 86 -61.38 -13.66 -8.90
C ASN A 86 -62.12 -14.86 -8.26
N ASN A 87 -63.39 -14.66 -7.89
CA ASN A 87 -64.31 -15.61 -7.27
C ASN A 87 -65.75 -15.09 -7.43
N ASN A 88 -66.69 -15.58 -6.61
CA ASN A 88 -68.08 -15.12 -6.65
C ASN A 88 -68.35 -13.95 -5.68
N ASP A 89 -67.31 -13.17 -5.34
CA ASP A 89 -67.51 -11.95 -4.55
C ASP A 89 -68.24 -10.92 -5.39
N ASP A 90 -69.07 -10.15 -4.70
CA ASP A 90 -69.87 -9.07 -5.22
C ASP A 90 -69.09 -7.76 -5.09
N PHE A 91 -68.78 -7.15 -6.23
CA PHE A 91 -68.00 -5.93 -6.32
C PHE A 91 -68.84 -4.84 -6.96
N ASP A 92 -68.97 -3.74 -6.24
CA ASP A 92 -69.67 -2.56 -6.72
C ASP A 92 -68.65 -1.47 -7.07
N PHE A 93 -69.06 -0.54 -7.93
CA PHE A 93 -68.22 0.61 -8.26
C PHE A 93 -69.06 1.86 -8.50
N ALA A 94 -68.40 3.01 -8.39
CA ALA A 94 -68.94 4.30 -8.79
C ALA A 94 -67.88 5.12 -9.52
N VAL A 95 -68.25 5.77 -10.63
CA VAL A 95 -67.37 6.67 -11.38
C VAL A 95 -67.77 8.13 -11.13
N PHE A 96 -66.79 8.96 -10.79
CA PHE A 96 -66.92 10.38 -10.52
C PHE A 96 -66.08 11.17 -11.51
N GLY A 97 -66.61 12.27 -12.05
CA GLY A 97 -65.82 13.18 -12.87
C GLY A 97 -66.62 14.12 -13.77
N PRO A 98 -65.90 14.90 -14.61
CA PRO A 98 -64.44 15.06 -14.58
C PRO A 98 -63.97 16.00 -13.44
N ASN A 99 -62.76 15.75 -12.93
CA ASN A 99 -62.01 16.59 -11.98
C ASN A 99 -62.72 16.85 -10.65
N VAL A 100 -63.24 15.78 -10.05
CA VAL A 100 -63.99 15.87 -8.79
C VAL A 100 -63.12 16.38 -7.65
N ASP A 101 -63.67 17.23 -6.80
CA ASP A 101 -63.02 17.68 -5.55
C ASP A 101 -63.26 16.65 -4.44
N CYS A 102 -62.24 15.86 -4.14
CA CYS A 102 -62.30 14.79 -3.14
C CYS A 102 -62.68 15.29 -1.75
N GLY A 103 -62.29 16.51 -1.36
CA GLY A 103 -62.64 17.08 -0.06
C GLY A 103 -64.11 17.50 0.05
N ALA A 104 -64.80 17.64 -1.08
CA ALA A 104 -66.21 18.04 -1.17
C ALA A 104 -67.17 16.84 -1.28
N LEU A 105 -66.64 15.63 -1.41
CA LEU A 105 -67.39 14.40 -1.63
C LEU A 105 -68.27 14.03 -0.41
N GLY A 106 -67.78 14.21 0.82
CA GLY A 106 -68.55 14.05 2.08
C GLY A 106 -69.17 12.66 2.33
N ASP A 107 -69.64 12.41 3.56
CA ASP A 107 -70.23 11.11 3.99
C ASP A 107 -71.46 10.66 3.16
N ALA A 108 -72.03 11.53 2.33
CA ALA A 108 -73.32 11.35 1.65
C ALA A 108 -73.26 10.63 0.29
N ILE A 109 -72.08 10.25 -0.21
CA ILE A 109 -71.94 9.52 -1.48
C ILE A 109 -72.46 8.08 -1.38
N ARG A 110 -72.48 7.52 -0.18
CA ARG A 110 -72.60 6.08 0.06
C ARG A 110 -74.04 5.56 0.13
N CYS A 111 -75.03 6.45 0.14
CA CYS A 111 -76.42 6.07 0.40
C CYS A 111 -77.45 6.87 -0.43
N SER A 112 -77.07 7.40 -1.61
CA SER A 112 -77.96 8.29 -2.37
C SER A 112 -77.78 8.18 -3.89
N PHE A 113 -78.34 7.12 -4.46
CA PHE A 113 -78.47 6.94 -5.90
C PHE A 113 -79.95 6.85 -6.32
N ALA A 114 -80.26 7.34 -7.52
CA ALA A 114 -81.58 7.25 -8.11
C ALA A 114 -81.51 6.43 -9.39
N SER A 115 -82.28 5.34 -9.43
CA SER A 115 -82.38 4.47 -10.59
C SER A 115 -82.96 5.21 -11.80
N THR A 116 -82.44 4.92 -13.00
CA THR A 116 -83.12 5.27 -14.25
C THR A 116 -83.39 4.01 -15.07
N ALA A 117 -84.36 4.10 -15.99
CA ALA A 117 -85.03 2.97 -16.64
C ALA A 117 -84.16 2.05 -17.55
N ASN A 118 -82.84 2.22 -17.57
CA ASN A 118 -81.90 1.45 -18.38
C ASN A 118 -80.84 0.66 -17.59
N GLY A 119 -80.96 0.55 -16.26
CA GLY A 119 -80.03 -0.25 -15.44
C GLY A 119 -78.66 0.39 -15.19
N PHE A 120 -78.50 1.67 -15.53
CA PHE A 120 -77.40 2.53 -15.08
C PHE A 120 -77.99 3.54 -14.09
N GLU A 121 -77.46 3.64 -12.87
CA GLU A 121 -77.88 4.68 -11.94
C GLU A 121 -76.91 5.88 -11.97
N THR A 122 -77.47 7.05 -11.76
CA THR A 122 -76.70 8.30 -11.70
C THR A 122 -76.83 8.86 -10.29
N GLY A 123 -75.72 9.29 -9.68
CA GLY A 123 -75.72 9.82 -8.32
C GLY A 123 -76.58 11.08 -8.20
N LEU A 124 -77.28 11.21 -7.07
CA LEU A 124 -78.21 12.31 -6.80
C LEU A 124 -77.54 13.68 -6.62
N ASN A 125 -76.22 13.72 -6.49
CA ASN A 125 -75.43 14.91 -6.18
C ASN A 125 -74.68 15.51 -7.40
N SER A 126 -75.04 15.14 -8.63
CA SER A 126 -74.42 15.64 -9.88
C SER A 126 -72.92 15.35 -10.05
N THR A 127 -72.31 14.57 -9.16
CA THR A 127 -70.86 14.27 -9.16
C THR A 127 -70.53 12.83 -9.54
N ALA A 128 -71.45 11.87 -9.31
CA ALA A 128 -71.30 10.49 -9.79
C ALA A 128 -72.06 10.28 -11.11
N THR A 129 -71.39 9.71 -12.10
CA THR A 129 -71.90 9.57 -13.47
C THR A 129 -72.41 8.18 -13.82
N ASP A 130 -71.97 7.14 -13.12
CA ASP A 130 -72.29 5.73 -13.42
C ASP A 130 -72.01 4.81 -12.20
N ASN A 131 -72.90 3.87 -11.89
CA ASN A 131 -72.76 2.79 -10.89
C ASN A 131 -73.49 1.51 -11.37
N SER A 132 -73.15 0.34 -10.82
CA SER A 132 -73.93 -0.89 -11.00
C SER A 132 -74.02 -1.70 -9.70
N GLU A 133 -75.10 -2.47 -9.59
CA GLU A 133 -75.42 -3.43 -8.52
C GLU A 133 -75.91 -4.73 -9.21
N ASP A 134 -75.04 -5.73 -9.38
CA ASP A 134 -75.45 -7.05 -9.89
C ASP A 134 -74.44 -8.19 -9.66
N GLY A 135 -74.50 -8.79 -8.48
CA GLY A 135 -74.85 -10.21 -8.30
C GLY A 135 -74.07 -11.27 -9.09
N GLY A 136 -72.92 -11.69 -8.55
CA GLY A 136 -72.46 -13.08 -8.64
C GLY A 136 -71.68 -13.48 -9.89
N GLY A 137 -70.47 -12.96 -10.04
CA GLY A 137 -69.41 -13.56 -10.87
C GLY A 137 -69.48 -13.29 -12.38
N ASP A 138 -70.39 -12.43 -12.83
CA ASP A 138 -70.41 -11.94 -14.21
C ASP A 138 -69.72 -10.56 -14.25
N GLY A 139 -68.64 -10.44 -15.04
CA GLY A 139 -67.85 -9.20 -15.08
C GLY A 139 -68.64 -7.99 -15.59
N PHE A 140 -68.39 -6.83 -14.98
CA PHE A 140 -69.10 -5.58 -15.27
C PHE A 140 -68.53 -4.84 -16.50
N VAL A 141 -69.29 -3.96 -17.17
CA VAL A 141 -68.78 -3.08 -18.25
C VAL A 141 -69.36 -1.66 -18.13
N ALA A 142 -68.51 -0.67 -17.83
CA ALA A 142 -68.86 0.75 -17.99
C ALA A 142 -68.34 1.27 -19.33
N GLU A 143 -69.08 2.17 -19.96
CA GLU A 143 -68.62 2.93 -21.13
C GLU A 143 -68.96 4.41 -20.98
N LEU A 144 -67.94 5.23 -20.77
CA LEU A 144 -68.07 6.68 -20.54
C LEU A 144 -67.45 7.47 -21.68
N GLN A 145 -68.14 8.52 -22.15
CA GLN A 145 -67.53 9.49 -23.06
C GLN A 145 -66.61 10.43 -22.27
N VAL A 146 -65.32 10.49 -22.65
CA VAL A 146 -64.29 11.22 -21.93
C VAL A 146 -63.53 12.20 -22.83
N GLN A 147 -62.97 13.26 -22.24
CA GLN A 147 -62.16 14.26 -22.92
C GLN A 147 -60.71 14.23 -22.43
N ALA A 148 -59.77 14.49 -23.33
CA ALA A 148 -58.35 14.61 -23.01
C ALA A 148 -58.10 15.75 -22.02
N GLY A 149 -57.30 15.48 -21.00
CA GLY A 149 -56.99 16.41 -19.91
C GLY A 149 -57.93 16.29 -18.70
N ASP A 150 -59.05 15.57 -18.82
CA ASP A 150 -59.92 15.29 -17.68
C ASP A 150 -59.35 14.16 -16.83
N VAL A 151 -59.71 14.19 -15.55
CA VAL A 151 -59.40 13.12 -14.60
C VAL A 151 -60.68 12.60 -13.99
N TYR A 152 -60.89 11.29 -14.09
CA TYR A 152 -62.01 10.61 -13.46
C TYR A 152 -61.55 9.87 -12.22
N THR A 153 -62.42 9.73 -11.23
CA THR A 153 -62.15 8.96 -10.02
C THR A 153 -63.11 7.79 -9.99
N ILE A 154 -62.62 6.59 -9.69
CA ILE A 154 -63.43 5.36 -9.60
C ILE A 154 -63.32 4.83 -8.18
N LEU A 155 -64.45 4.65 -7.50
CA LEU A 155 -64.56 3.90 -6.26
C LEU A 155 -64.92 2.45 -6.61
N ILE A 156 -64.25 1.48 -6.00
CA ILE A 156 -64.58 0.05 -6.09
C ILE A 156 -64.69 -0.50 -4.67
N ASP A 157 -65.80 -1.14 -4.35
CA ASP A 157 -66.07 -1.75 -3.04
C ASP A 157 -66.36 -3.25 -3.15
N ASN A 158 -66.08 -4.02 -2.10
CA ASN A 158 -66.41 -5.44 -2.01
C ASN A 158 -67.52 -5.66 -0.97
N PHE A 159 -68.73 -5.90 -1.44
CA PHE A 159 -69.89 -6.13 -0.61
C PHE A 159 -69.84 -7.49 0.13
N SER A 160 -69.18 -8.50 -0.45
CA SER A 160 -69.23 -9.91 -0.01
C SER A 160 -68.44 -10.25 1.27
N ASN A 161 -67.95 -9.26 2.02
CA ASN A 161 -67.21 -9.39 3.28
C ASN A 161 -66.00 -10.36 3.22
N SER A 162 -65.39 -10.51 2.05
CA SER A 162 -64.35 -11.48 1.75
C SER A 162 -63.05 -10.77 1.38
N ASN A 163 -61.89 -11.40 1.61
CA ASN A 163 -60.57 -10.80 1.36
C ASN A 163 -60.00 -11.09 -0.04
N ARG A 164 -60.85 -11.27 -1.05
CA ARG A 164 -60.47 -11.75 -2.40
C ARG A 164 -60.48 -10.57 -3.35
N GLY A 165 -59.69 -10.63 -4.43
CA GLY A 165 -59.52 -9.50 -5.34
C GLY A 165 -60.18 -9.70 -6.71
N PHE A 166 -59.87 -8.82 -7.66
CA PHE A 166 -60.46 -8.78 -8.99
C PHE A 166 -59.44 -8.35 -10.05
N ASP A 167 -59.73 -8.66 -11.32
CA ASP A 167 -59.01 -8.13 -12.47
C ASP A 167 -59.78 -6.93 -13.05
N LEU A 168 -59.08 -5.84 -13.35
CA LEU A 168 -59.59 -4.65 -14.02
C LEU A 168 -59.01 -4.57 -15.43
N VAL A 169 -59.87 -4.69 -16.44
CA VAL A 169 -59.50 -4.70 -17.85
C VAL A 169 -60.04 -3.44 -18.52
N TRP A 170 -59.15 -2.59 -19.04
CA TRP A 170 -59.56 -1.37 -19.76
C TRP A 170 -60.05 -1.70 -21.17
N THR A 171 -61.14 -1.06 -21.58
CA THR A 171 -61.78 -1.18 -22.89
C THR A 171 -62.06 0.21 -23.49
N GLY A 172 -62.66 0.26 -24.67
CA GLY A 172 -63.00 1.52 -25.35
C GLY A 172 -61.90 2.06 -26.26
N THR A 173 -62.01 3.35 -26.62
CA THR A 173 -61.17 4.04 -27.61
C THR A 173 -60.32 5.17 -27.02
N ALA A 174 -60.64 5.63 -25.82
CA ALA A 174 -59.83 6.61 -25.09
C ALA A 174 -58.54 5.97 -24.55
N GLN A 175 -57.47 6.75 -24.47
CA GLN A 175 -56.22 6.34 -23.84
C GLN A 175 -56.09 7.03 -22.48
N ILE A 176 -55.59 6.29 -21.49
CA ILE A 176 -55.19 6.80 -20.18
C ILE A 176 -53.78 7.38 -20.33
N VAL A 177 -53.46 8.44 -19.59
CA VAL A 177 -52.11 9.04 -19.62
C VAL A 177 -51.08 7.99 -19.23
N ASP A 178 -50.09 7.80 -20.10
CA ASP A 178 -48.95 6.92 -19.82
C ASP A 178 -48.07 7.52 -18.73
N ALA A 179 -47.43 6.65 -17.95
CA ALA A 179 -46.42 7.09 -17.00
C ALA A 179 -45.24 7.77 -17.72
N PRO A 180 -44.61 8.79 -17.10
CA PRO A 180 -43.43 9.43 -17.69
C PRO A 180 -42.34 8.37 -17.92
N PRO A 181 -41.58 8.44 -19.02
CA PRO A 181 -40.52 7.47 -19.27
C PRO A 181 -39.48 7.52 -18.15
N LEU A 182 -39.10 6.36 -17.64
CA LEU A 182 -38.04 6.23 -16.64
C LEU A 182 -36.77 5.74 -17.31
N ASN A 183 -35.68 6.47 -17.15
CA ASN A 183 -34.37 5.98 -17.57
C ASN A 183 -33.92 4.83 -16.67
N THR A 184 -33.16 3.90 -17.24
CA THR A 184 -32.49 2.88 -16.43
C THR A 184 -31.45 3.54 -15.55
N ILE A 185 -31.55 3.31 -14.24
CA ILE A 185 -30.63 3.82 -13.24
C ILE A 185 -29.57 2.73 -13.00
N PRO A 186 -28.27 2.98 -13.28
CA PRO A 186 -27.23 2.03 -12.93
C PRO A 186 -27.09 1.95 -11.41
N ASP A 187 -26.61 0.80 -10.92
CA ASP A 187 -26.17 0.69 -9.53
C ASP A 187 -25.10 1.75 -9.25
N GLN A 188 -25.16 2.36 -8.07
CA GLN A 188 -24.21 3.39 -7.66
C GLN A 188 -23.11 2.75 -6.82
N GLU A 189 -21.87 2.88 -7.27
CA GLU A 189 -20.69 2.51 -6.50
C GLU A 189 -20.21 3.74 -5.73
N ILE A 190 -20.16 3.63 -4.40
CA ILE A 190 -19.80 4.72 -3.49
C ILE A 190 -18.59 4.27 -2.67
N CYS A 191 -17.69 5.21 -2.41
CA CYS A 191 -16.53 4.96 -1.56
C CYS A 191 -16.92 5.10 -0.10
N ASP A 192 -16.71 4.03 0.67
CA ASP A 192 -16.89 4.02 2.12
C ASP A 192 -15.65 4.64 2.78
N ILE A 193 -15.78 5.86 3.31
CA ILE A 193 -14.63 6.66 3.76
C ILE A 193 -14.05 6.13 5.07
N ASN A 194 -14.90 5.59 5.95
CA ASN A 194 -14.55 5.15 7.30
C ASN A 194 -14.64 3.62 7.48
N ASN A 195 -14.98 2.90 6.41
CA ASN A 195 -15.07 1.45 6.34
C ASN A 195 -16.08 0.87 7.35
N ASP A 196 -17.17 1.60 7.62
CA ASP A 196 -18.22 1.19 8.55
C ASP A 196 -19.45 0.57 7.86
N GLY A 197 -19.43 0.50 6.52
CA GLY A 197 -20.51 0.00 5.68
C GLY A 197 -21.62 1.03 5.43
N SER A 198 -21.39 2.31 5.75
CA SER A 198 -22.36 3.38 5.55
C SER A 198 -21.71 4.71 5.12
N GLU A 199 -22.43 5.51 4.35
CA GLU A 199 -22.02 6.88 4.02
C GLU A 199 -23.25 7.72 3.68
N ASP A 200 -23.12 9.04 3.81
CA ASP A 200 -24.13 9.97 3.33
C ASP A 200 -24.09 10.09 1.80
N PHE A 201 -25.20 9.78 1.15
CA PHE A 201 -25.37 9.90 -0.30
C PHE A 201 -26.42 10.96 -0.65
N ASP A 202 -26.07 11.89 -1.54
CA ASP A 202 -27.01 12.89 -2.06
C ASP A 202 -27.80 12.30 -3.25
N LEU A 203 -28.98 11.78 -2.94
CA LEU A 203 -29.91 11.20 -3.91
C LEU A 203 -30.38 12.22 -4.96
N SER A 204 -30.39 13.52 -4.64
CA SER A 204 -30.84 14.56 -5.59
C SER A 204 -29.92 14.71 -6.80
N THR A 205 -28.67 14.23 -6.70
CA THR A 205 -27.73 14.18 -7.83
C THR A 205 -28.22 13.26 -8.96
N LEU A 206 -29.13 12.32 -8.67
CA LEU A 206 -29.70 11.39 -9.63
C LEU A 206 -30.98 11.92 -10.29
N ASP A 207 -31.58 13.02 -9.84
CA ASP A 207 -32.90 13.49 -10.30
C ASP A 207 -32.96 13.69 -11.83
N LEU A 208 -31.91 14.26 -12.41
CA LEU A 208 -31.82 14.49 -13.85
C LEU A 208 -31.69 13.17 -14.63
N LEU A 209 -30.96 12.21 -14.07
CA LEU A 209 -30.80 10.88 -14.66
C LEU A 209 -32.13 10.14 -14.65
N VAL A 210 -32.81 10.10 -13.49
CA VAL A 210 -34.09 9.42 -13.28
C VAL A 210 -35.19 10.00 -14.18
N SER A 211 -35.34 11.32 -14.21
CA SER A 211 -36.36 12.02 -15.01
C SER A 211 -36.03 12.06 -16.52
N GLY A 212 -34.78 11.76 -16.90
CA GLY A 212 -34.26 11.98 -18.24
C GLY A 212 -34.30 13.44 -18.70
N GLY A 213 -34.40 14.39 -17.76
CA GLY A 213 -34.59 15.81 -18.04
C GLY A 213 -35.97 16.18 -18.57
N THR A 214 -36.96 15.30 -18.41
CA THR A 214 -38.35 15.56 -18.82
C THR A 214 -38.94 16.70 -17.98
N PRO A 215 -39.35 17.84 -18.58
CA PRO A 215 -39.92 18.95 -17.84
C PRO A 215 -41.23 18.55 -17.13
N GLY A 216 -41.45 19.09 -15.93
CA GLY A 216 -42.68 18.83 -15.18
C GLY A 216 -42.71 17.45 -14.49
N VAL A 217 -41.58 16.76 -14.37
CA VAL A 217 -41.43 15.54 -13.58
C VAL A 217 -40.71 15.85 -12.26
N ILE A 218 -41.26 15.38 -11.15
CA ILE A 218 -40.61 15.41 -9.83
C ILE A 218 -40.12 14.00 -9.48
N VAL A 219 -38.97 13.91 -8.81
CA VAL A 219 -38.38 12.65 -8.39
C VAL A 219 -38.42 12.53 -6.87
N SER A 220 -38.80 11.37 -6.35
CA SER A 220 -38.69 11.00 -4.94
C SER A 220 -38.09 9.60 -4.79
N TYR A 221 -37.45 9.34 -3.66
CA TYR A 221 -36.75 8.08 -3.38
C TYR A 221 -37.35 7.39 -2.16
N HIS A 222 -37.35 6.06 -2.15
CA HIS A 222 -38.04 5.25 -1.15
C HIS A 222 -37.26 3.96 -0.85
N LEU A 223 -37.44 3.38 0.34
CA LEU A 223 -36.76 2.15 0.79
C LEU A 223 -37.42 0.86 0.31
N ASN A 224 -38.63 0.93 -0.24
CA ASN A 224 -39.35 -0.23 -0.73
C ASN A 224 -40.32 0.14 -1.86
N ASP A 225 -40.64 -0.87 -2.66
CA ASP A 225 -41.53 -0.77 -3.82
C ASP A 225 -42.94 -0.28 -3.45
N ALA A 226 -43.45 -0.66 -2.28
CA ALA A 226 -44.77 -0.23 -1.84
C ALA A 226 -44.81 1.28 -1.58
N ASP A 227 -43.89 1.80 -0.76
CA ASP A 227 -43.77 3.24 -0.49
C ASP A 227 -43.53 4.04 -1.78
N ALA A 228 -42.71 3.52 -2.71
CA ALA A 228 -42.48 4.14 -4.02
C ALA A 228 -43.74 4.14 -4.90
N THR A 229 -44.51 3.05 -4.90
CA THR A 229 -45.79 2.96 -5.63
C THR A 229 -46.78 4.01 -5.17
N LEU A 230 -46.72 4.33 -3.88
CA LEU A 230 -47.70 5.19 -3.22
C LEU A 230 -47.22 6.62 -3.03
N GLY A 231 -45.94 6.88 -3.24
CA GLY A 231 -45.31 8.16 -2.90
C GLY A 231 -45.27 8.43 -1.41
N ASN A 232 -45.26 7.39 -0.56
CA ASN A 232 -45.25 7.51 0.90
C ASN A 232 -43.81 7.51 1.43
N ASN A 233 -43.60 8.12 2.60
CA ASN A 233 -42.32 8.09 3.32
C ASN A 233 -41.09 8.39 2.42
N PRO A 234 -41.07 9.50 1.67
CA PRO A 234 -39.93 9.81 0.81
C PRO A 234 -38.67 9.99 1.66
N LEU A 235 -37.56 9.45 1.16
CA LEU A 235 -36.25 9.64 1.76
C LEU A 235 -35.82 11.12 1.67
N PRO A 236 -35.04 11.61 2.65
CA PRO A 236 -34.38 12.91 2.53
C PRO A 236 -33.40 12.93 1.36
N ALA A 237 -33.09 14.12 0.84
CA ALA A 237 -32.13 14.29 -0.25
C ALA A 237 -30.74 13.74 0.10
N ILE A 238 -30.26 14.02 1.32
CA ILE A 238 -29.07 13.38 1.89
C ILE A 238 -29.55 12.20 2.73
N TYR A 239 -29.21 10.99 2.31
CA TYR A 239 -29.60 9.74 2.95
C TYR A 239 -28.34 9.00 3.41
N THR A 240 -28.29 8.65 4.70
CA THR A 240 -27.25 7.77 5.25
C THR A 240 -27.56 6.35 4.81
N ALA A 241 -26.91 5.92 3.74
CA ALA A 241 -27.12 4.63 3.12
C ALA A 241 -26.23 3.57 3.73
N SER A 242 -26.70 2.32 3.72
CA SER A 242 -25.92 1.14 4.07
C SER A 242 -25.59 0.29 2.84
N ASP A 243 -24.54 -0.51 2.93
CA ASP A 243 -24.16 -1.43 1.84
C ASP A 243 -25.28 -2.42 1.47
N GLY A 244 -25.61 -2.43 0.18
CA GLY A 244 -26.67 -3.25 -0.39
C GLY A 244 -28.08 -2.68 -0.28
N ASP A 245 -28.24 -1.42 0.16
CA ASP A 245 -29.54 -0.74 0.14
C ASP A 245 -30.10 -0.69 -1.29
N GLU A 246 -31.31 -1.24 -1.49
CA GLU A 246 -32.07 -1.10 -2.74
C GLU A 246 -32.98 0.12 -2.64
N ILE A 247 -32.68 1.17 -3.41
CA ILE A 247 -33.42 2.41 -3.43
C ILE A 247 -34.38 2.42 -4.62
N PHE A 248 -35.64 2.76 -4.35
CA PHE A 248 -36.70 2.86 -5.34
C PHE A 248 -36.93 4.34 -5.70
N ALA A 249 -36.61 4.72 -6.93
CA ALA A 249 -36.85 6.05 -7.47
C ALA A 249 -38.22 6.11 -8.14
N ARG A 250 -39.00 7.13 -7.78
CA ARG A 250 -40.34 7.42 -8.30
C ARG A 250 -40.30 8.73 -9.09
N ALA A 251 -40.50 8.65 -10.40
CA ALA A 251 -40.64 9.81 -11.27
C ALA A 251 -42.11 10.13 -11.50
N THR A 252 -42.60 11.28 -11.04
CA THR A 252 -44.03 11.65 -11.06
C THR A 252 -44.26 12.88 -11.93
N SER A 253 -45.18 12.78 -12.88
CA SER A 253 -45.67 13.90 -13.68
C SER A 253 -46.51 14.85 -12.83
N THR A 254 -46.20 16.14 -12.89
CA THR A 254 -46.92 17.20 -12.13
C THR A 254 -48.26 17.58 -12.73
N SER A 255 -48.53 17.26 -14.01
CA SER A 255 -49.79 17.59 -14.68
C SER A 255 -50.93 16.63 -14.36
N ASP A 256 -50.61 15.35 -14.22
CA ASP A 256 -51.58 14.26 -14.22
C ASP A 256 -51.34 13.26 -13.07
N GLY A 257 -50.23 13.38 -12.33
CA GLY A 257 -49.90 12.52 -11.20
C GLY A 257 -49.39 11.14 -11.60
N CYS A 258 -49.21 10.86 -12.90
CA CYS A 258 -48.73 9.58 -13.34
C CYS A 258 -47.25 9.37 -13.01
N ALA A 259 -46.92 8.16 -12.55
CA ALA A 259 -45.58 7.85 -12.04
C ALA A 259 -45.02 6.55 -12.59
N SER A 260 -43.70 6.55 -12.79
CA SER A 260 -42.88 5.38 -13.10
C SER A 260 -41.92 5.10 -11.96
N ILE A 261 -41.63 3.81 -11.73
CA ILE A 261 -40.77 3.37 -10.61
C ILE A 261 -39.66 2.47 -11.15
N GLY A 262 -38.46 2.69 -10.64
CA GLY A 262 -37.31 1.84 -10.88
C GLY A 262 -36.47 1.74 -9.62
N SER A 263 -35.63 0.71 -9.55
CA SER A 263 -34.72 0.52 -8.43
C SER A 263 -33.27 0.44 -8.86
N PHE A 264 -32.38 0.78 -7.95
CA PHE A 264 -30.93 0.63 -8.07
C PHE A 264 -30.36 0.25 -6.70
N LEU A 265 -29.20 -0.41 -6.69
CA LEU A 265 -28.46 -0.68 -5.46
C LEU A 265 -27.46 0.44 -5.20
N LEU A 266 -27.28 0.72 -3.91
CA LEU A 266 -26.11 1.42 -3.39
C LEU A 266 -25.10 0.36 -2.93
N ASN A 267 -23.98 0.29 -3.65
CA ASN A 267 -22.88 -0.61 -3.31
C ASN A 267 -21.72 0.23 -2.74
N PHE A 268 -21.24 -0.18 -1.57
CA PHE A 268 -20.15 0.50 -0.89
C PHE A 268 -18.86 -0.28 -1.06
N SER A 269 -17.87 0.38 -1.62
CA SER A 269 -16.54 -0.18 -1.81
C SER A 269 -15.58 0.41 -0.77
N PRO A 270 -14.94 -0.42 0.06
CA PRO A 270 -14.03 0.05 1.09
C PRO A 270 -12.79 0.68 0.47
N ARG A 271 -12.29 1.76 1.08
CA ARG A 271 -11.01 2.37 0.70
C ARG A 271 -9.85 1.41 1.00
N PRO A 272 -8.77 1.45 0.20
CA PRO A 272 -7.54 0.76 0.55
C PRO A 272 -6.97 1.28 1.88
N GLU A 273 -6.73 0.38 2.86
CA GLU A 273 -6.20 0.70 4.19
C GLU A 273 -5.04 -0.22 4.59
N GLY A 274 -4.26 0.19 5.60
CA GLY A 274 -3.20 -0.63 6.17
C GLY A 274 -2.02 -0.89 5.24
N LEU A 275 -1.83 -0.03 4.24
CA LEU A 275 -0.76 -0.13 3.25
C LEU A 275 0.48 0.64 3.69
N GLU A 276 1.65 0.15 3.30
CA GLU A 276 2.95 0.79 3.53
C GLU A 276 3.85 0.60 2.32
N ILE A 277 4.72 1.58 2.08
CA ILE A 277 5.78 1.47 1.08
C ILE A 277 6.97 0.77 1.73
N ILE A 278 7.38 -0.37 1.17
CA ILE A 278 8.57 -1.10 1.59
C ILE A 278 9.70 -0.88 0.59
N GLY A 279 10.87 -0.55 1.13
CA GLY A 279 12.10 -0.36 0.38
C GLY A 279 13.17 0.30 1.26
N PRO A 280 14.35 0.61 0.71
CA PRO A 280 15.41 1.24 1.48
C PRO A 280 15.04 2.70 1.84
N ALA A 281 14.98 2.99 3.15
CA ALA A 281 14.78 4.34 3.70
C ALA A 281 16.06 5.21 3.63
N SER A 282 17.18 4.63 3.21
CA SER A 282 18.45 5.34 3.03
C SER A 282 19.19 4.78 1.82
N VAL A 283 19.61 5.67 0.94
CA VAL A 283 20.26 5.36 -0.34
C VAL A 283 21.46 6.28 -0.55
N CYS A 284 22.28 5.97 -1.55
CA CYS A 284 23.45 6.78 -1.91
C CYS A 284 23.11 7.73 -3.06
N PRO A 285 23.90 8.81 -3.23
CA PRO A 285 23.60 9.75 -4.28
C PRO A 285 23.84 9.11 -5.64
N ASP A 286 23.03 9.52 -6.62
CA ASP A 286 23.13 9.13 -8.04
C ASP A 286 23.00 7.60 -8.28
N VAL A 287 22.22 6.91 -7.44
CA VAL A 287 21.91 5.48 -7.61
C VAL A 287 20.67 5.27 -8.48
N ASN A 288 20.70 4.23 -9.31
CA ASN A 288 19.62 3.90 -10.23
C ASN A 288 18.94 2.58 -9.85
N ASN A 289 17.71 2.40 -10.34
CA ASN A 289 16.98 1.14 -10.32
C ASN A 289 16.69 0.61 -8.91
N ILE A 290 16.40 1.51 -7.96
CA ILE A 290 15.97 1.12 -6.62
C ILE A 290 14.48 0.80 -6.65
N VAL A 291 14.14 -0.40 -6.21
CA VAL A 291 12.76 -0.90 -6.23
C VAL A 291 12.09 -0.64 -4.88
N TYR A 292 10.89 -0.07 -4.94
CA TYR A 292 9.97 0.08 -3.83
C TYR A 292 8.66 -0.65 -4.15
N ASN A 293 7.99 -1.21 -3.16
CA ASN A 293 6.71 -1.89 -3.35
C ASN A 293 5.72 -1.65 -2.22
N VAL A 294 4.47 -1.98 -2.47
CA VAL A 294 3.35 -1.95 -1.54
C VAL A 294 2.75 -3.37 -1.48
N PRO A 295 3.35 -4.30 -0.71
CA PRO A 295 3.12 -5.74 -0.87
C PRO A 295 1.66 -6.19 -0.63
N ASN A 296 0.94 -5.49 0.25
CA ASN A 296 -0.44 -5.82 0.60
C ASN A 296 -1.48 -5.08 -0.25
N GLY A 297 -1.05 -4.38 -1.30
CA GLY A 297 -1.93 -3.55 -2.11
C GLY A 297 -2.07 -4.03 -3.56
N ALA A 298 -1.82 -5.31 -3.82
CA ALA A 298 -2.02 -5.93 -5.11
C ALA A 298 -3.49 -5.84 -5.55
N GLY A 299 -3.74 -5.44 -6.80
CA GLY A 299 -5.08 -5.22 -7.34
C GLY A 299 -5.55 -3.75 -7.32
N ASN A 300 -4.87 -2.88 -6.56
CA ASN A 300 -5.03 -1.43 -6.67
C ASN A 300 -4.16 -0.88 -7.81
N THR A 301 -4.58 0.26 -8.37
CA THR A 301 -3.71 1.15 -9.15
C THR A 301 -3.11 2.21 -8.23
N TYR A 302 -2.02 2.85 -8.66
CA TYR A 302 -1.31 3.80 -7.81
C TYR A 302 -1.04 5.12 -8.53
N SER A 303 -1.07 6.22 -7.79
CA SER A 303 -0.50 7.49 -8.21
C SER A 303 0.70 7.81 -7.33
N TRP A 304 1.90 7.69 -7.89
CA TRP A 304 3.15 7.92 -7.16
C TRP A 304 3.64 9.38 -7.29
N SER A 305 4.12 9.94 -6.20
CA SER A 305 4.78 11.24 -6.12
C SER A 305 6.19 11.08 -5.51
N ILE A 306 7.17 11.83 -6.02
CA ILE A 306 8.58 11.69 -5.63
C ILE A 306 9.27 13.04 -5.51
N SER A 307 10.18 13.17 -4.55
CA SER A 307 11.10 14.31 -4.40
C SER A 307 12.54 13.82 -4.22
N GLY A 308 13.50 14.42 -4.93
CA GLY A 308 14.92 14.05 -4.87
C GLY A 308 15.34 12.94 -5.84
N GLY A 309 14.41 12.43 -6.64
CA GLY A 309 14.66 11.39 -7.65
C GLY A 309 13.64 11.43 -8.79
N THR A 310 13.66 10.40 -9.62
CA THR A 310 12.73 10.21 -10.73
C THR A 310 12.23 8.77 -10.77
N ILE A 311 10.92 8.60 -10.98
CA ILE A 311 10.32 7.29 -11.25
C ILE A 311 10.64 6.89 -12.69
N VAL A 312 11.13 5.66 -12.87
CA VAL A 312 11.59 5.13 -14.16
C VAL A 312 10.58 4.15 -14.74
N SER A 313 9.95 3.33 -13.91
CA SER A 313 8.96 2.33 -14.30
C SER A 313 7.98 2.05 -13.16
N GLY A 314 6.81 1.49 -13.46
CA GLY A 314 5.83 1.08 -12.44
C GLY A 314 5.04 2.21 -11.77
N GLY A 315 5.01 3.42 -12.36
CA GLY A 315 4.34 4.58 -11.76
C GLY A 315 2.81 4.48 -11.59
N ASN A 316 2.19 3.38 -12.02
CA ASN A 316 0.78 3.06 -11.79
C ASN A 316 0.53 1.68 -11.16
N THR A 317 1.59 1.02 -10.69
CA THR A 317 1.55 -0.32 -10.10
C THR A 317 1.93 -0.29 -8.61
N ASP A 318 1.71 -1.42 -7.93
CA ASP A 318 2.10 -1.67 -6.53
C ASP A 318 3.62 -1.80 -6.33
N GLN A 319 4.39 -1.75 -7.42
CA GLN A 319 5.84 -1.69 -7.43
C GLN A 319 6.30 -0.54 -8.32
N VAL A 320 7.31 0.19 -7.89
CA VAL A 320 7.92 1.30 -8.63
C VAL A 320 9.43 1.20 -8.61
N GLU A 321 10.07 1.58 -9.71
CA GLU A 321 11.52 1.67 -9.83
C GLU A 321 11.94 3.14 -9.89
N VAL A 322 12.92 3.50 -9.06
CA VAL A 322 13.32 4.89 -8.82
C VAL A 322 14.83 5.06 -9.04
N ASN A 323 15.19 6.16 -9.70
CA ASN A 323 16.55 6.70 -9.71
C ASN A 323 16.63 7.87 -8.74
N TRP A 324 17.56 7.83 -7.80
CA TRP A 324 17.79 8.90 -6.84
C TRP A 324 18.93 9.80 -7.31
N GLY A 325 18.76 11.11 -7.14
CA GLY A 325 19.77 12.11 -7.55
C GLY A 325 20.81 12.40 -6.48
N SER A 326 21.28 13.64 -6.45
CA SER A 326 22.26 14.11 -5.46
C SER A 326 21.72 14.09 -4.03
N ALA A 327 22.64 14.18 -3.05
CA ALA A 327 22.33 14.21 -1.61
C ALA A 327 21.17 15.15 -1.27
N ASN A 328 20.18 14.62 -0.57
CA ASN A 328 18.95 15.30 -0.18
C ASN A 328 18.38 14.64 1.08
N PRO A 329 18.38 15.34 2.24
CA PRO A 329 17.85 14.78 3.49
C PRO A 329 16.31 14.78 3.55
N ASN A 330 15.64 15.45 2.61
CA ASN A 330 14.18 15.59 2.56
C ASN A 330 13.59 14.88 1.32
N ALA A 331 14.31 13.90 0.76
CA ALA A 331 13.77 13.09 -0.32
C ALA A 331 12.64 12.18 0.22
N PHE A 332 11.67 11.89 -0.62
CA PHE A 332 10.55 11.04 -0.24
C PHE A 332 9.93 10.37 -1.45
N LEU A 333 9.21 9.30 -1.17
CA LEU A 333 8.31 8.62 -2.08
C LEU A 333 6.94 8.54 -1.41
N GLU A 334 5.89 8.92 -2.13
CA GLU A 334 4.52 8.86 -1.66
C GLU A 334 3.64 8.21 -2.72
N ALA A 335 2.65 7.45 -2.30
CA ALA A 335 1.72 6.75 -3.18
C ALA A 335 0.29 6.95 -2.70
N ILE A 336 -0.62 7.11 -3.66
CA ILE A 336 -2.06 7.09 -3.41
C ILE A 336 -2.62 5.84 -4.11
N PRO A 337 -3.08 4.83 -3.36
CA PRO A 337 -3.70 3.62 -3.93
C PRO A 337 -5.15 3.87 -4.32
N THR A 338 -5.60 3.31 -5.45
CA THR A 338 -6.98 3.40 -5.95
C THR A 338 -7.48 2.01 -6.28
N ASN A 339 -8.59 1.59 -5.66
CA ASN A 339 -9.18 0.26 -5.89
C ASN A 339 -9.94 0.18 -7.24
N SER A 340 -10.50 -0.99 -7.56
CA SER A 340 -11.27 -1.20 -8.80
C SER A 340 -12.59 -0.42 -8.88
N ALA A 341 -13.11 0.04 -7.74
CA ALA A 341 -14.29 0.90 -7.66
C ALA A 341 -13.92 2.40 -7.72
N ASN A 342 -12.65 2.70 -8.02
CA ASN A 342 -12.13 4.06 -8.13
C ASN A 342 -12.14 4.84 -6.80
N CYS A 343 -12.00 4.13 -5.68
CA CYS A 343 -11.85 4.72 -4.35
C CYS A 343 -10.38 4.87 -3.97
N ASP A 344 -9.98 6.11 -3.73
CA ASP A 344 -8.62 6.47 -3.32
C ASP A 344 -8.44 6.22 -1.83
N GLY A 345 -7.40 5.48 -1.46
CA GLY A 345 -6.96 5.33 -0.07
C GLY A 345 -6.24 6.57 0.44
N ASP A 346 -5.79 6.52 1.69
CA ASP A 346 -4.98 7.60 2.24
C ASP A 346 -3.58 7.62 1.62
N PRO A 347 -2.95 8.81 1.45
CA PRO A 347 -1.57 8.89 0.98
C PRO A 347 -0.62 8.17 1.93
N ILE A 348 0.15 7.22 1.40
CA ILE A 348 1.22 6.52 2.14
C ILE A 348 2.57 7.10 1.75
N ARG A 349 3.41 7.41 2.73
CA ARG A 349 4.67 8.14 2.53
C ARG A 349 5.84 7.44 3.19
N LEU A 350 6.94 7.30 2.43
CA LEU A 350 8.24 6.85 2.91
C LEU A 350 9.25 7.99 2.74
N ASP A 351 9.73 8.51 3.86
CA ASP A 351 10.88 9.41 3.85
C ASP A 351 12.15 8.64 3.51
N VAL A 352 12.91 9.16 2.54
CA VAL A 352 14.15 8.54 2.06
C VAL A 352 15.29 9.53 2.25
N THR A 353 16.36 9.10 2.92
CA THR A 353 17.57 9.92 3.02
C THR A 353 18.53 9.57 1.88
N ILE A 354 18.78 10.52 0.97
CA ILE A 354 19.88 10.40 0.01
C ILE A 354 21.13 10.93 0.70
N ASN A 355 22.02 10.01 1.08
CA ASN A 355 23.21 10.31 1.85
C ASN A 355 24.25 11.08 1.03
N THR A 356 25.25 11.63 1.70
CA THR A 356 26.47 12.09 1.03
C THR A 356 27.26 10.89 0.51
N ARG A 357 27.96 11.07 -0.60
CA ARG A 357 28.85 10.04 -1.15
C ARG A 357 29.90 9.65 -0.12
N LEU A 358 30.19 8.35 0.00
CA LEU A 358 31.33 7.88 0.77
C LEU A 358 32.62 8.28 0.05
N GLU A 359 33.43 9.13 0.68
CA GLU A 359 34.76 9.52 0.21
C GLU A 359 35.83 8.99 1.18
N PRO A 360 36.13 7.68 1.14
CA PRO A 360 37.13 7.10 2.02
C PRO A 360 38.51 7.72 1.76
N ALA A 361 39.20 8.06 2.84
CA ALA A 361 40.57 8.56 2.79
C ALA A 361 41.54 7.48 2.28
N THR A 362 42.69 7.92 1.76
CA THR A 362 43.81 7.02 1.45
C THR A 362 44.19 6.21 2.70
N PRO A 363 44.49 4.90 2.57
CA PRO A 363 44.98 4.10 3.68
C PRO A 363 46.21 4.72 4.35
N SER A 364 46.33 4.56 5.66
CA SER A 364 47.52 4.89 6.43
C SER A 364 48.35 3.64 6.66
N GLY A 365 49.67 3.72 6.52
CA GLY A 365 50.59 2.62 6.78
C GLY A 365 52.00 2.90 6.26
N PRO A 366 52.91 1.93 6.30
CA PRO A 366 54.27 2.08 5.79
C PRO A 366 54.27 2.38 4.28
N LEU A 367 54.83 3.53 3.90
CA LEU A 367 55.09 3.91 2.50
C LEU A 367 56.37 3.26 1.94
N LEU A 368 57.19 2.73 2.85
CA LEU A 368 58.51 2.19 2.59
C LEU A 368 58.62 0.86 3.33
N VAL A 369 58.99 -0.20 2.61
CA VAL A 369 59.25 -1.52 3.19
C VAL A 369 60.62 -1.99 2.73
N CYS A 370 61.48 -2.31 3.70
CA CYS A 370 62.78 -2.91 3.47
C CYS A 370 62.61 -4.43 3.39
N ILE A 371 63.12 -5.04 2.32
CA ILE A 371 63.00 -6.49 2.14
C ILE A 371 64.01 -7.18 3.05
N SER A 372 63.66 -7.39 4.32
CA SER A 372 64.29 -8.43 5.16
C SER A 372 63.35 -9.64 5.25
N ASP A 373 63.76 -10.72 5.93
CA ASP A 373 63.08 -12.03 6.00
C ASP A 373 61.59 -12.02 6.45
N ASN A 374 60.95 -10.87 6.67
CA ASN A 374 59.52 -10.77 7.01
C ASN A 374 58.86 -9.46 6.53
N THR A 375 58.62 -9.35 5.22
CA THR A 375 58.07 -8.17 4.50
C THR A 375 56.61 -7.82 4.82
N ILE A 376 56.27 -7.62 6.09
CA ILE A 376 54.90 -7.39 6.54
C ILE A 376 54.64 -5.90 6.79
N GLY A 377 53.58 -5.34 6.19
CA GLY A 377 53.08 -3.99 6.46
C GLY A 377 51.61 -4.00 6.86
N THR A 378 51.27 -3.27 7.92
CA THR A 378 49.87 -3.08 8.35
C THR A 378 49.34 -1.75 7.84
N TYR A 379 48.17 -1.79 7.21
CA TYR A 379 47.48 -0.64 6.64
C TYR A 379 46.10 -0.51 7.22
N SER A 380 45.71 0.70 7.61
CA SER A 380 44.43 0.95 8.26
C SER A 380 43.79 2.25 7.83
N VAL A 381 42.49 2.32 8.09
CA VAL A 381 41.63 3.49 7.93
C VAL A 381 40.86 3.68 9.25
N PRO A 382 40.50 4.93 9.64
CA PRO A 382 39.60 5.16 10.76
C PRO A 382 38.32 4.32 10.60
N ASN A 383 37.90 3.67 11.68
CA ASN A 383 36.72 2.81 11.61
C ASN A 383 35.44 3.65 11.53
N SER A 384 34.79 3.64 10.38
CA SER A 384 33.43 4.17 10.20
C SER A 384 32.42 3.20 10.79
N ASN A 385 31.65 3.64 11.79
CA ASN A 385 30.72 2.78 12.51
C ASN A 385 29.70 2.11 11.56
N GLY A 386 29.61 0.78 11.62
CA GLY A 386 28.71 -0.03 10.80
C GLY A 386 29.21 -0.33 9.37
N SER A 387 30.38 0.16 8.96
CA SER A 387 30.92 -0.10 7.61
C SER A 387 31.73 -1.40 7.55
N THR A 388 31.72 -2.03 6.37
CA THR A 388 32.59 -3.16 6.02
C THR A 388 33.57 -2.75 4.93
N TYR A 389 34.67 -3.47 4.81
CA TYR A 389 35.77 -3.10 3.92
C TYR A 389 36.14 -4.28 3.02
N GLU A 390 36.62 -3.99 1.82
CA GLU A 390 37.21 -4.97 0.91
C GLU A 390 38.55 -4.40 0.43
N TRP A 391 39.64 -5.02 0.85
CA TRP A 391 40.98 -4.55 0.53
C TRP A 391 41.50 -5.17 -0.77
N PHE A 392 42.31 -4.38 -1.48
CA PHE A 392 42.99 -4.74 -2.70
C PHE A 392 44.48 -4.45 -2.56
N VAL A 393 45.30 -5.30 -3.17
CA VAL A 393 46.76 -5.19 -3.14
C VAL A 393 47.35 -5.63 -4.48
N THR A 394 48.47 -5.01 -4.88
CA THR A 394 49.31 -5.48 -5.99
C THR A 394 50.72 -5.79 -5.51
N ASN A 395 51.34 -6.88 -5.97
CA ASN A 395 52.69 -7.32 -5.57
C ASN A 395 52.83 -7.68 -4.08
N GLY A 396 51.74 -8.14 -3.48
CA GLY A 396 51.70 -8.66 -2.12
C GLY A 396 50.47 -9.53 -1.89
N SER A 397 50.42 -10.18 -0.74
CA SER A 397 49.36 -11.09 -0.30
C SER A 397 48.86 -10.71 1.09
N PHE A 398 47.57 -10.91 1.37
CA PHE A 398 47.01 -10.60 2.70
C PHE A 398 47.38 -11.67 3.73
N VAL A 399 47.74 -11.21 4.94
CA VAL A 399 47.95 -12.05 6.11
C VAL A 399 46.72 -11.93 7.01
N GLY A 400 45.91 -13.00 7.07
CA GLY A 400 44.68 -13.02 7.84
C GLY A 400 43.47 -12.50 7.06
N THR A 401 42.52 -11.87 7.77
CA THR A 401 41.26 -11.38 7.20
C THR A 401 41.41 -9.99 6.60
N ASN A 402 40.78 -9.75 5.45
CA ASN A 402 40.84 -8.50 4.69
C ASN A 402 39.47 -7.78 4.61
N ASN A 403 38.62 -7.95 5.63
CA ASN A 403 37.27 -7.41 5.69
C ASN A 403 37.02 -6.41 6.84
N THR A 404 38.10 -5.94 7.48
CA THR A 404 38.05 -4.98 8.60
C THR A 404 38.67 -3.64 8.19
N ASN A 405 38.62 -2.63 9.07
CA ASN A 405 39.23 -1.32 8.82
C ASN A 405 40.78 -1.35 8.85
N GLU A 406 41.37 -2.53 9.02
CA GLU A 406 42.80 -2.79 9.00
C GLU A 406 43.10 -4.06 8.19
N VAL A 407 44.23 -4.08 7.49
CA VAL A 407 44.74 -5.24 6.78
C VAL A 407 46.24 -5.35 6.97
N THR A 408 46.73 -6.58 7.01
CA THR A 408 48.16 -6.87 7.01
C THR A 408 48.54 -7.47 5.67
N VAL A 409 49.57 -6.92 5.03
CA VAL A 409 50.07 -7.33 3.72
C VAL A 409 51.48 -7.87 3.87
N GLN A 410 51.72 -9.06 3.35
CA GLN A 410 53.05 -9.60 3.08
C GLN A 410 53.43 -9.27 1.65
N TRP A 411 54.55 -8.57 1.45
CA TRP A 411 54.98 -8.09 0.13
C TRP A 411 55.91 -9.09 -0.57
N ASP A 412 55.74 -9.26 -1.89
CA ASP A 412 56.31 -10.38 -2.66
C ASP A 412 57.57 -10.03 -3.49
N GLY A 413 58.10 -8.79 -3.48
CA GLY A 413 59.24 -8.45 -4.35
C GLY A 413 59.83 -7.04 -4.27
N ASP A 414 60.62 -6.68 -5.29
CA ASP A 414 61.74 -5.72 -5.34
C ASP A 414 61.45 -4.38 -6.06
N ALA A 415 60.20 -4.10 -6.41
CA ALA A 415 59.79 -2.85 -7.06
C ALA A 415 58.88 -1.98 -6.15
N SER A 416 57.57 -2.02 -6.39
CA SER A 416 56.57 -1.26 -5.63
C SER A 416 55.25 -2.01 -5.63
N GLY A 417 54.48 -1.87 -4.55
CA GLY A 417 53.12 -2.36 -4.42
C GLY A 417 52.12 -1.21 -4.28
N MET A 418 50.84 -1.54 -4.37
CA MET A 418 49.75 -0.61 -4.07
C MET A 418 48.78 -1.29 -3.12
N VAL A 419 48.19 -0.51 -2.22
CA VAL A 419 47.12 -0.96 -1.32
C VAL A 419 45.99 0.06 -1.34
N TRP A 420 44.76 -0.41 -1.46
CA TRP A 420 43.53 0.39 -1.43
C TRP A 420 42.35 -0.45 -0.97
N PHE A 421 41.20 0.15 -0.75
CA PHE A 421 40.00 -0.57 -0.32
C PHE A 421 38.73 0.02 -0.93
N ARG A 422 37.68 -0.81 -0.95
CA ARG A 422 36.29 -0.37 -1.03
C ARG A 422 35.67 -0.39 0.35
N GLU A 423 34.96 0.67 0.71
CA GLU A 423 34.16 0.77 1.94
C GLU A 423 32.68 0.65 1.57
N PHE A 424 31.95 -0.18 2.32
CA PHE A 424 30.53 -0.45 2.13
C PHE A 424 29.78 -0.12 3.43
N ASN A 425 28.64 0.56 3.33
CA ASN A 425 27.74 0.72 4.47
C ASN A 425 26.47 -0.12 4.24
N PRO A 426 26.32 -1.29 4.90
CA PRO A 426 25.17 -2.18 4.70
C PRO A 426 23.84 -1.57 5.17
N SER A 427 23.88 -0.52 6.00
CA SER A 427 22.68 0.21 6.44
C SER A 427 22.16 1.18 5.37
N ILE A 428 22.92 1.41 4.29
CA ILE A 428 22.60 2.34 3.22
C ILE A 428 22.66 1.60 1.89
N ALA A 429 21.53 1.48 1.19
CA ALA A 429 21.46 0.70 -0.04
C ALA A 429 22.40 1.29 -1.12
N ASN A 430 23.24 0.42 -1.69
CA ASN A 430 24.19 0.73 -2.75
C ASN A 430 25.18 1.86 -2.41
N CYS A 431 25.57 2.00 -1.13
CA CYS A 431 26.71 2.84 -0.78
C CYS A 431 28.02 2.09 -0.79
N GLU A 432 28.84 2.41 -1.78
CA GLU A 432 30.24 2.06 -1.79
C GLU A 432 31.11 3.28 -2.13
N GLY A 433 32.27 3.36 -1.48
CA GLY A 433 33.33 4.32 -1.79
C GLY A 433 34.63 3.56 -2.07
N THR A 434 35.42 4.00 -3.04
CA THR A 434 36.76 3.44 -3.29
C THR A 434 37.81 4.44 -2.85
N SER A 435 38.75 4.02 -2.01
CA SER A 435 39.83 4.90 -1.57
C SER A 435 40.86 5.13 -2.68
N PRO A 436 41.60 6.25 -2.63
CA PRO A 436 42.79 6.42 -3.45
C PRO A 436 43.83 5.33 -3.16
N MET A 437 44.62 4.97 -4.18
CA MET A 437 45.68 3.99 -4.05
C MET A 437 46.87 4.54 -3.28
N LEU A 438 47.33 3.80 -2.25
CA LEU A 438 48.57 4.06 -1.54
C LEU A 438 49.70 3.29 -2.21
N THR A 439 50.69 3.99 -2.76
CA THR A 439 51.91 3.37 -3.31
C THR A 439 52.90 3.06 -2.20
N VAL A 440 53.42 1.83 -2.20
CA VAL A 440 54.42 1.33 -1.25
C VAL A 440 55.67 0.97 -2.03
N ASN A 441 56.79 1.61 -1.69
CA ASN A 441 58.07 1.38 -2.36
C ASN A 441 58.87 0.32 -1.63
N PHE A 442 59.44 -0.62 -2.39
CA PHE A 442 60.30 -1.66 -1.85
C PHE A 442 61.76 -1.31 -2.11
N PHE A 443 62.59 -1.49 -1.09
CA PHE A 443 64.02 -1.26 -1.20
C PHE A 443 64.80 -2.54 -0.90
N PRO A 444 65.90 -2.78 -1.65
CA PRO A 444 66.74 -3.96 -1.45
C PRO A 444 67.34 -3.96 -0.05
N GLN A 445 67.55 -5.16 0.51
CA GLN A 445 68.16 -5.33 1.83
C GLN A 445 69.61 -4.84 1.86
N VAL A 446 70.04 -4.33 3.02
CA VAL A 446 71.46 -4.19 3.37
C VAL A 446 71.98 -5.56 3.79
N PHE A 447 73.16 -5.95 3.31
CA PHE A 447 73.88 -7.15 3.70
C PHE A 447 75.23 -6.75 4.30
N VAL A 448 75.57 -7.30 5.47
CA VAL A 448 76.85 -7.02 6.12
C VAL A 448 77.58 -8.34 6.30
N ASN A 449 78.78 -8.44 5.72
CA ASN A 449 79.67 -9.56 5.96
C ASN A 449 80.79 -9.13 6.91
N VAL A 450 80.95 -9.86 8.02
CA VAL A 450 81.83 -9.50 9.13
C VAL A 450 83.12 -10.30 9.05
N ASP A 451 84.26 -9.61 8.96
CA ASP A 451 85.59 -10.19 9.20
C ASP A 451 86.05 -9.80 10.61
N GLN A 452 86.29 -10.78 11.49
CA GLN A 452 86.71 -10.53 12.87
C GLN A 452 88.01 -11.26 13.24
N ALA A 453 88.74 -10.73 14.22
CA ALA A 453 89.86 -11.40 14.88
C ALA A 453 89.76 -11.23 16.40
N ASP A 454 89.91 -12.35 17.11
CA ASP A 454 89.93 -12.40 18.58
C ASP A 454 91.22 -11.76 19.16
N VAL A 455 91.18 -11.40 20.45
CA VAL A 455 92.34 -10.86 21.17
C VAL A 455 93.43 -11.92 21.27
N SER A 456 94.67 -11.61 20.87
CA SER A 456 95.76 -12.59 20.78
C SER A 456 96.29 -13.10 22.13
N CYS A 457 96.26 -12.28 23.18
CA CYS A 457 96.70 -12.64 24.54
C CYS A 457 95.71 -12.12 25.59
N ALA A 458 95.57 -12.83 26.70
CA ALA A 458 94.67 -12.43 27.78
C ALA A 458 94.98 -11.00 28.29
N GLY A 459 93.97 -10.15 28.34
CA GLY A 459 94.07 -8.76 28.80
C GLY A 459 94.67 -7.76 27.80
N GLU A 460 94.99 -8.20 26.57
CA GLU A 460 95.35 -7.28 25.49
C GLU A 460 94.11 -6.69 24.79
N ASN A 461 94.35 -5.76 23.89
CA ASN A 461 93.33 -5.15 23.04
C ASN A 461 93.60 -5.40 21.56
N SER A 462 94.09 -6.59 21.21
CA SER A 462 94.47 -6.94 19.82
C SER A 462 93.30 -7.39 18.94
N GLY A 463 92.06 -7.39 19.45
CA GLY A 463 90.87 -7.75 18.70
C GLY A 463 90.54 -6.74 17.59
N SER A 464 89.85 -7.21 16.55
CA SER A 464 89.39 -6.36 15.44
C SER A 464 88.10 -6.86 14.79
N ILE A 465 87.34 -5.94 14.22
CA ILE A 465 86.11 -6.19 13.45
C ILE A 465 86.13 -5.30 12.20
N THR A 466 85.87 -5.86 11.03
CA THR A 466 85.65 -5.14 9.77
C THR A 466 84.29 -5.51 9.20
N LEU A 467 83.44 -4.49 8.98
CA LEU A 467 82.14 -4.64 8.34
C LEU A 467 82.27 -4.43 6.83
N ASN A 468 81.94 -5.45 6.03
CA ASN A 468 81.86 -5.35 4.59
C ASN A 468 80.38 -5.19 4.17
N ILE A 469 79.95 -3.95 3.99
CA ILE A 469 78.55 -3.59 3.68
C ILE A 469 78.30 -3.69 2.16
N SER A 470 77.21 -4.36 1.78
CA SER A 470 76.74 -4.52 0.40
C SER A 470 75.21 -4.55 0.34
N GLY A 471 74.60 -4.56 -0.87
CA GLY A 471 73.15 -4.36 -1.00
C GLY A 471 72.71 -2.94 -0.63
N GLY A 472 71.41 -2.72 -0.43
CA GLY A 472 70.83 -1.42 -0.05
C GLY A 472 71.16 -0.25 -0.98
N LEU A 473 70.91 0.99 -0.53
CA LEU A 473 71.29 2.22 -1.21
C LEU A 473 72.26 3.05 -0.37
N GLY A 474 73.50 3.22 -0.84
CA GLY A 474 74.46 4.12 -0.20
C GLY A 474 74.06 5.60 -0.29
N PRO A 475 74.56 6.49 0.60
CA PRO A 475 75.57 6.22 1.64
C PRO A 475 75.02 5.42 2.83
N PHE A 476 75.87 4.63 3.48
CA PHE A 476 75.55 3.88 4.69
C PHE A 476 76.04 4.63 5.94
N THR A 477 75.29 4.49 7.03
CA THR A 477 75.71 4.95 8.36
C THR A 477 75.85 3.76 9.30
N VAL A 478 77.01 3.63 9.94
CA VAL A 478 77.26 2.62 10.97
C VAL A 478 77.15 3.26 12.35
N LEU A 479 76.47 2.58 13.28
CA LEU A 479 76.43 2.94 14.68
C LEU A 479 76.67 1.69 15.53
N TRP A 480 77.70 1.74 16.35
CA TRP A 480 77.98 0.72 17.36
C TRP A 480 77.27 1.05 18.68
N ASP A 481 77.10 0.04 19.52
CA ASP A 481 76.51 0.14 20.86
C ASP A 481 77.28 1.09 21.81
N ASP A 482 78.57 1.28 21.58
CA ASP A 482 79.42 2.24 22.26
C ASP A 482 79.49 3.63 21.60
N GLY A 483 78.69 3.84 20.54
CA GLY A 483 78.60 5.11 19.82
C GLY A 483 79.68 5.34 18.76
N ASN A 484 80.58 4.37 18.52
CA ASN A 484 81.51 4.42 17.41
C ASN A 484 80.76 4.34 16.06
N THR A 485 81.35 4.86 14.98
CA THR A 485 80.75 4.88 13.63
C THR A 485 81.67 4.33 12.53
N ASP A 486 82.82 3.77 12.91
CA ASP A 486 83.80 3.24 11.97
C ASP A 486 83.37 1.85 11.49
N GLU A 487 83.48 1.59 10.19
CA GLU A 487 83.27 0.27 9.59
C GLU A 487 84.37 -0.73 9.99
N ASN A 488 85.58 -0.23 10.26
CA ASN A 488 86.73 -1.02 10.68
C ASN A 488 87.17 -0.58 12.07
N ARG A 489 87.05 -1.49 13.03
CA ARG A 489 87.42 -1.32 14.42
C ARG A 489 88.61 -2.21 14.75
N VAL A 490 89.67 -1.62 15.28
CA VAL A 490 90.86 -2.31 15.78
C VAL A 490 91.11 -1.88 17.23
N GLY A 491 91.93 -2.62 17.96
CA GLY A 491 92.22 -2.23 19.34
C GLY A 491 91.14 -2.68 20.34
N LEU A 492 90.36 -3.72 20.00
CA LEU A 492 89.23 -4.18 20.78
C LEU A 492 89.67 -5.17 21.86
N ILE A 493 89.07 -5.06 23.04
CA ILE A 493 89.17 -6.07 24.11
C ILE A 493 88.10 -7.15 23.90
N ALA A 494 88.20 -8.26 24.62
CA ALA A 494 87.14 -9.28 24.61
C ALA A 494 85.82 -8.70 25.13
N GLY A 495 84.73 -9.05 24.46
CA GLY A 495 83.40 -8.52 24.71
C GLY A 495 82.47 -8.66 23.51
N ASP A 496 81.22 -8.28 23.71
CA ASP A 496 80.20 -8.22 22.66
C ASP A 496 80.14 -6.80 22.08
N TYR A 497 80.07 -6.72 20.76
CA TYR A 497 79.96 -5.47 20.01
C TYR A 497 78.76 -5.56 19.08
N THR A 498 77.77 -4.71 19.28
CA THR A 498 76.57 -4.68 18.44
C THR A 498 76.65 -3.51 17.47
N TYR A 499 76.53 -3.78 16.18
CA TYR A 499 76.46 -2.73 15.16
C TYR A 499 75.02 -2.56 14.66
N THR A 500 74.73 -1.38 14.13
CA THR A 500 73.55 -1.08 13.31
C THR A 500 74.03 -0.37 12.06
N VAL A 501 73.82 -0.97 10.90
CA VAL A 501 74.05 -0.32 9.59
C VAL A 501 72.72 0.15 9.05
N THR A 502 72.62 1.44 8.69
CA THR A 502 71.46 2.04 8.04
C THR A 502 71.82 2.52 6.64
N ASP A 503 70.97 2.27 5.65
CA ASP A 503 71.13 2.80 4.29
C ASP A 503 70.39 4.14 4.08
N ALA A 504 70.52 4.73 2.88
CA ALA A 504 69.87 5.99 2.53
C ALA A 504 68.34 5.93 2.47
N ASN A 505 67.74 4.73 2.39
CA ASN A 505 66.31 4.49 2.43
C ASN A 505 65.81 4.12 3.84
N MET A 506 66.66 4.26 4.86
CA MET A 506 66.40 3.92 6.26
C MET A 506 66.24 2.42 6.54
N CYS A 507 66.71 1.55 5.65
CA CYS A 507 66.77 0.11 5.89
C CYS A 507 67.93 -0.22 6.82
N GLN A 508 67.66 -1.03 7.85
CA GLN A 508 68.62 -1.34 8.92
C GLN A 508 68.94 -2.83 9.02
N VAL A 509 70.20 -3.13 9.31
CA VAL A 509 70.68 -4.43 9.80
C VAL A 509 71.42 -4.23 11.10
N SER A 510 71.13 -5.06 12.09
CA SER A 510 71.83 -5.06 13.38
C SER A 510 72.17 -6.47 13.80
N GLU A 511 73.44 -6.70 14.13
CA GLU A 511 73.95 -7.97 14.62
C GLU A 511 74.96 -7.74 15.74
N THR A 512 75.13 -8.76 16.58
CA THR A 512 76.12 -8.75 17.68
C THR A 512 77.27 -9.67 17.34
N ILE A 513 78.48 -9.15 17.53
CA ILE A 513 79.74 -9.84 17.29
C ILE A 513 80.46 -10.03 18.62
N THR A 514 80.85 -11.25 18.95
CA THR A 514 81.64 -11.54 20.16
C THR A 514 83.12 -11.65 19.81
N ILE A 515 83.95 -10.83 20.45
CA ILE A 515 85.40 -10.93 20.45
C ILE A 515 85.81 -11.72 21.70
N ASN A 516 86.53 -12.82 21.51
CA ASN A 516 87.04 -13.64 22.60
C ASN A 516 88.49 -13.29 22.95
N GLU A 517 88.92 -13.74 24.13
CA GLU A 517 90.34 -13.76 24.52
C GLU A 517 90.70 -15.15 25.08
N PRO A 518 91.98 -15.55 25.03
CA PRO A 518 92.40 -16.80 25.64
C PRO A 518 92.41 -16.68 27.16
N LEU A 519 92.38 -17.83 27.86
CA LEU A 519 92.62 -17.84 29.31
C LEU A 519 94.03 -17.28 29.61
N PRO A 520 94.22 -16.57 30.74
CA PRO A 520 95.54 -16.10 31.14
C PRO A 520 96.57 -17.22 31.21
N LEU A 521 97.78 -16.98 30.71
CA LEU A 521 98.86 -17.95 30.76
C LEU A 521 99.33 -18.11 32.21
N SER A 522 99.35 -19.35 32.71
CA SER A 522 99.72 -19.70 34.08
C SER A 522 100.78 -20.79 34.07
N ILE A 523 101.75 -20.71 34.99
CA ILE A 523 102.62 -21.83 35.34
C ILE A 523 101.95 -22.53 36.53
N ASP A 524 101.44 -23.72 36.32
CA ASP A 524 100.63 -24.43 37.31
C ASP A 524 101.48 -25.23 38.30
N ASP A 525 102.56 -25.85 37.80
CA ASP A 525 103.50 -26.61 38.63
C ASP A 525 104.94 -26.41 38.13
N ILE A 526 105.87 -26.34 39.09
CA ILE A 526 107.31 -26.32 38.85
C ILE A 526 107.91 -27.46 39.64
N MET A 527 108.30 -28.51 38.93
CA MET A 527 109.02 -29.63 39.51
C MET A 527 110.52 -29.46 39.30
N ALA A 528 111.26 -29.45 40.41
CA ALA A 528 112.71 -29.46 40.40
C ALA A 528 113.24 -30.64 41.22
N THR A 529 114.09 -31.45 40.59
CA THR A 529 114.88 -32.47 41.28
C THR A 529 116.31 -31.95 41.37
N ASN A 530 116.86 -31.87 42.58
CA ASN A 530 118.24 -31.46 42.80
C ASN A 530 119.21 -32.48 42.23
N LEU A 531 120.44 -32.02 41.92
CA LEU A 531 121.55 -32.91 41.62
C LEU A 531 121.83 -33.81 42.83
N LEU A 532 122.11 -35.09 42.59
CA LEU A 532 122.46 -36.05 43.64
C LEU A 532 123.88 -35.81 44.19
N CYS A 533 124.78 -35.29 43.36
CA CYS A 533 126.19 -35.06 43.63
C CYS A 533 126.71 -33.79 42.91
N PHE A 534 127.82 -33.24 43.39
CA PHE A 534 128.51 -32.11 42.75
C PHE A 534 128.95 -32.47 41.32
N GLN A 535 128.55 -31.65 40.34
CA GLN A 535 128.82 -31.79 38.89
C GLN A 535 128.17 -32.99 38.17
N ASP A 536 127.14 -33.63 38.72
CA ASP A 536 126.35 -34.58 37.93
C ASP A 536 125.31 -33.87 37.03
N ASN A 537 124.59 -34.65 36.23
CA ASN A 537 123.49 -34.17 35.37
C ASN A 537 122.15 -34.82 35.73
N SER A 538 122.00 -35.25 36.98
CA SER A 538 120.81 -35.97 37.47
C SER A 538 119.64 -35.04 37.82
N GLY A 539 119.88 -33.72 37.86
CA GLY A 539 118.84 -32.73 38.10
C GLY A 539 117.86 -32.61 36.93
N LEU A 540 116.59 -32.35 37.25
CA LEU A 540 115.52 -32.09 36.29
C LEU A 540 114.80 -30.80 36.70
N ALA A 541 114.48 -29.95 35.73
CA ALA A 541 113.52 -28.87 35.90
C ALA A 541 112.41 -29.07 34.87
N GLN A 542 111.17 -29.11 35.33
CA GLN A 542 109.98 -29.26 34.49
C GLN A 542 108.91 -28.27 34.96
N ALA A 543 108.21 -27.66 34.01
CA ALA A 543 107.07 -26.81 34.28
C ALA A 543 105.85 -27.31 33.51
N THR A 544 104.67 -27.20 34.12
CA THR A 544 103.38 -27.35 33.44
C THR A 544 102.74 -25.97 33.29
N VAL A 545 102.21 -25.68 32.10
CA VAL A 545 101.50 -24.43 31.83
C VAL A 545 100.06 -24.68 31.42
N SER A 546 99.16 -23.79 31.81
CA SER A 546 97.79 -23.71 31.33
C SER A 546 97.48 -22.31 30.78
N GLY A 547 96.35 -22.19 30.07
CA GLY A 547 95.95 -20.96 29.39
C GLY A 547 96.67 -20.69 28.07
N GLY A 548 96.50 -19.47 27.55
CA GLY A 548 96.96 -19.04 26.23
C GLY A 548 96.24 -19.72 25.06
N TYR A 549 96.47 -19.22 23.84
CA TYR A 549 96.16 -19.99 22.63
C TYR A 549 97.27 -20.99 22.35
N LYS A 550 96.87 -22.23 22.03
CA LYS A 550 97.83 -23.28 21.66
C LYS A 550 98.41 -23.02 20.26
N PRO A 551 99.68 -23.40 20.00
CA PRO A 551 100.61 -24.06 20.92
C PRO A 551 101.35 -23.08 21.84
N VAL A 552 101.55 -23.46 23.10
CA VAL A 552 102.41 -22.74 24.07
C VAL A 552 103.79 -23.41 24.10
N SER A 553 104.87 -22.63 23.99
CA SER A 553 106.24 -23.11 24.18
C SER A 553 106.72 -22.82 25.61
N ILE A 554 107.24 -23.85 26.30
CA ILE A 554 107.80 -23.80 27.66
C ILE A 554 109.32 -23.95 27.58
#